data_AF-A0A1V4X7Z1-F1
#
_entry.id   AF-A0A1V4X7Z1-F1
#
_cell.length_a   1.000
_cell.length_b   1.000
_cell.length_c   1.000
_cell.angle_alpha   90.00
_cell.angle_beta   90.00
_cell.angle_gamma   90.00
#
_symmetry.space_group_name_H-M   'P 1'
#
loop_
_entity.id
_entity.type
_entity.pdbx_description
1 polymer ?
#
loop_
_entity_poly.entity_id
_entity_poly.type
_entity_poly.pdbx_seq_one_letter_code
_entity_poly.pdbx_strand_id
1 'polypeptide(L)' 'MRDLGYAKGYRYAHDYEEAFVPQDYLPEKLRGQVYYTPTDRGYERTIRERLTKWRRIREQAARDGKRGQEE' A
#
# COMPACT_ATOMS: atom_id res chain seq x y z
N MET A 1 -16.77 4.19 -22.98
CA MET A 1 -15.97 3.39 -22.02
C MET A 1 -14.88 4.20 -21.32
N ARG A 2 -14.23 5.19 -21.96
CA ARG A 2 -13.28 6.10 -21.28
C ARG A 2 -13.94 7.10 -20.31
N ASP A 3 -15.22 7.40 -20.49
CA ASP A 3 -15.97 8.39 -19.69
C ASP A 3 -16.33 7.95 -18.26
N LEU A 4 -16.03 6.71 -17.88
CA LEU A 4 -16.33 6.18 -16.54
C LEU A 4 -15.21 6.44 -15.51
N GLY A 5 -14.18 7.22 -15.87
CA GLY A 5 -13.12 7.60 -14.93
C GLY A 5 -12.26 6.43 -14.44
N TYR A 6 -12.32 5.27 -15.11
CA TYR A 6 -11.47 4.13 -14.81
C TYR A 6 -9.99 4.56 -14.86
N ALA A 7 -9.23 4.16 -13.84
CA ALA A 7 -7.81 4.50 -13.62
C ALA A 7 -7.50 5.97 -13.27
N LYS A 8 -8.49 6.84 -13.05
CA LYS A 8 -8.24 8.22 -12.58
C LYS A 8 -7.58 8.16 -11.19
N GLY A 9 -6.35 8.66 -11.08
CA GLY A 9 -5.57 8.63 -9.84
C GLY A 9 -4.79 7.34 -9.59
N TYR A 10 -4.66 6.44 -10.57
CA TYR A 10 -3.72 5.32 -10.49
C TYR A 10 -2.29 5.86 -10.40
N ARG A 11 -1.54 5.40 -9.41
CA ARG A 11 -0.13 5.73 -9.24
C ARG A 11 0.73 4.56 -9.65
N TYR A 12 1.65 4.79 -10.58
CA TYR A 12 2.55 3.76 -11.06
C TYR A 12 3.66 3.53 -10.03
N ALA A 13 3.67 2.35 -9.40
CA ALA A 13 4.54 2.09 -8.25
C ALA A 13 6.04 2.22 -8.57
N HIS A 14 6.46 1.93 -9.81
CA HIS A 14 7.86 1.96 -10.21
C HIS A 14 8.47 3.37 -10.31
N ASP A 15 7.65 4.42 -10.34
CA ASP A 15 8.14 5.81 -10.35
C ASP A 15 8.45 6.35 -8.94
N TYR A 16 8.11 5.58 -7.89
CA TYR A 16 8.36 5.95 -6.50
C TYR A 16 9.70 5.39 -6.01
N GLU A 17 10.36 6.10 -5.09
CA GLU A 17 11.70 5.81 -4.57
C GLU A 17 11.89 4.36 -4.09
N GLU A 18 10.84 3.76 -3.54
CA GLU A 18 10.84 2.37 -3.03
C GLU A 18 10.19 1.36 -3.98
N ALA A 19 9.93 1.76 -5.22
CA ALA A 19 9.08 1.06 -6.18
C ALA A 19 7.73 0.64 -5.58
N PHE A 20 7.26 1.41 -4.59
CA PHE A 20 6.10 1.11 -3.77
C PHE A 20 5.30 2.38 -3.54
N VAL A 21 4.00 2.31 -3.86
CA VAL A 21 3.07 3.40 -3.60
C VAL A 21 2.03 2.98 -2.55
N PRO A 22 1.85 3.76 -1.47
CA PRO A 22 0.85 3.51 -0.44
C PRO A 22 -0.54 3.91 -0.96
N GLN A 23 -1.10 3.06 -1.83
CA GLN A 23 -2.44 3.18 -2.41
C GLN A 23 -3.35 2.06 -1.86
N ASP A 24 -4.65 2.35 -1.78
CA ASP A 24 -5.66 1.32 -1.52
C ASP A 24 -5.93 0.54 -2.81
N TYR A 25 -5.61 -0.76 -2.79
CA TYR A 25 -5.86 -1.68 -3.90
C TYR A 25 -7.10 -2.54 -3.70
N LEU A 26 -7.53 -2.70 -2.45
CA LEU A 26 -8.76 -3.40 -2.12
C LEU A 26 -9.95 -2.44 -2.20
N PRO A 27 -11.15 -2.94 -2.57
CA PRO A 27 -12.38 -2.17 -2.43
C PRO A 27 -12.56 -1.65 -1.01
N GLU A 28 -13.28 -0.53 -0.87
CA GLU A 28 -13.50 0.12 0.43
C GLU A 28 -14.07 -0.83 1.50
N LYS A 29 -14.97 -1.74 1.09
CA LYS A 29 -15.57 -2.76 1.96
C LYS A 29 -14.56 -3.76 2.55
N LEU A 30 -13.40 -3.91 1.91
CA LEU A 30 -12.33 -4.83 2.30
C LEU A 30 -11.08 -4.07 2.79
N ARG A 31 -11.19 -2.75 3.00
CA ARG A 31 -10.06 -1.94 3.43
C ARG A 31 -9.54 -2.43 4.78
N GLY A 32 -8.23 -2.65 4.85
CA GLY A 32 -7.57 -3.14 6.06
C GLY A 32 -7.60 -4.66 6.27
N GLN A 33 -8.30 -5.44 5.43
CA GLN A 33 -8.26 -6.90 5.47
C GLN A 33 -6.85 -7.44 5.17
N VAL A 34 -6.41 -8.45 5.92
CA VAL A 34 -5.12 -9.13 5.73
C VAL A 34 -5.38 -10.59 5.43
N TYR A 35 -5.11 -11.00 4.19
CA TYR A 35 -5.33 -12.38 3.73
C TYR A 35 -4.09 -13.27 3.80
N TYR A 36 -2.90 -12.68 3.89
CA TYR A 36 -1.64 -13.42 3.89
C TYR A 36 -0.76 -13.02 5.08
N THR A 37 -0.41 -14.02 5.88
CA THR A 37 0.50 -13.91 7.03
C THR A 37 1.62 -14.91 6.84
N PRO A 38 2.78 -14.50 6.29
CA PRO A 38 3.91 -15.40 6.05
C PRO A 38 4.42 -16.00 7.35
N THR A 39 4.92 -17.24 7.30
CA THR A 39 5.62 -17.87 8.41
C THR A 39 7.09 -17.44 8.47
N ASP A 40 7.84 -17.93 9.45
CA ASP A 40 9.29 -17.69 9.60
C ASP A 40 10.16 -18.73 8.87
N ARG A 41 9.54 -19.64 8.11
CA ARG A 41 10.25 -20.78 7.53
C ARG A 41 10.76 -20.44 6.13
N GLY A 42 12.05 -20.69 5.91
CA GLY A 42 12.67 -20.55 4.60
C GLY A 42 12.53 -19.14 4.03
N TYR A 43 12.13 -19.06 2.76
CA TYR A 43 12.02 -17.78 2.03
C TYR A 43 10.87 -16.88 2.52
N GLU A 44 9.87 -17.44 3.21
CA GLU A 44 8.78 -16.64 3.77
C GLU A 44 9.26 -15.60 4.79
N ARG A 45 10.40 -15.85 5.44
CA ARG A 45 11.04 -14.85 6.31
C ARG A 45 11.38 -13.57 5.54
N THR A 46 12.00 -13.69 4.37
CA THR A 46 12.34 -12.53 3.51
C THR A 46 11.08 -11.83 3.01
N ILE A 47 10.04 -12.60 2.68
CA ILE A 47 8.74 -12.03 2.29
C ILE A 47 8.15 -11.23 3.46
N ARG A 48 8.18 -11.77 4.68
CA ARG A 48 7.71 -11.08 5.89
C ARG A 48 8.46 -9.78 6.14
N GLU A 49 9.79 -9.78 6.02
CA GLU A 49 10.62 -8.59 6.17
C GLU A 49 10.23 -7.49 5.16
N ARG A 50 10.04 -7.86 3.89
CA ARG A 50 9.57 -6.94 2.84
C ARG A 50 8.15 -6.41 3.10
N LEU A 51 7.20 -7.28 3.45
CA LEU A 51 5.83 -6.86 3.78
C LEU A 51 5.82 -5.93 5.00
N THR A 52 6.67 -6.18 5.99
CA THR A 52 6.81 -5.30 7.16
C THR A 52 7.32 -3.92 6.76
N LYS A 53 8.33 -3.84 5.88
CA LYS A 53 8.82 -2.57 5.34
C LYS A 53 7.69 -1.78 4.64
N TRP A 54 6.96 -2.42 3.74
CA TRP A 54 5.85 -1.77 3.03
C TRP A 54 4.71 -1.32 3.94
N ARG A 55 4.38 -2.10 4.97
CA ARG A 55 3.38 -1.70 5.99
C ARG A 55 3.81 -0.43 6.73
N ARG A 56 5.08 -0.31 7.10
CA ARG A 56 5.63 0.91 7.74
C ARG A 56 5.56 2.13 6.81
N ILE A 57 5.95 1.98 5.55
CA ILE A 57 5.84 3.07 4.55
C ILE A 57 4.37 3.52 4.41
N ARG A 58 3.43 2.56 4.38
CA ARG A 58 2.00 2.86 4.31
C ARG A 58 1.50 3.59 5.56
N GLU A 59 1.93 3.19 6.75
CA GLU A 59 1.58 3.86 8.01
C GLU A 59 2.15 5.28 8.09
N GLN A 60 3.39 5.49 7.65
CA GLN A 60 4.01 6.81 7.56
C GLN A 60 3.23 7.72 6.61
N ALA A 61 2.96 7.26 5.38
CA ALA A 61 2.17 8.01 4.41
C ALA A 61 0.75 8.33 4.93
N ALA A 62 0.13 7.43 5.69
CA ALA A 62 -1.17 7.67 6.32
C ALA A 62 -1.10 8.72 7.45
N ARG A 63 0.04 8.84 8.15
CA ARG A 63 0.27 9.89 9.16
C ARG A 63 0.53 11.24 8.50
N ASP A 64 1.37 11.28 7.48
CA ASP A 64 1.73 12.51 6.77
C ASP A 64 0.52 13.11 6.05
N GLY A 65 -0.33 12.26 5.45
CA GLY A 65 -1.59 12.68 4.84
C GLY A 65 -2.63 13.22 5.82
N LYS A 66 -2.60 12.81 7.11
CA LYS A 66 -3.46 13.40 8.14
C LYS A 66 -2.94 14.76 8.61
N ARG A 67 -1.62 14.94 8.68
CA ARG A 67 -0.99 16.18 9.10
C ARG A 67 -1.24 17.34 8.15
N GLY A 68 -1.38 17.07 6.84
CA GLY A 68 -1.74 18.08 5.84
C GLY A 68 -3.24 18.33 5.67
N GLN A 69 -4.12 17.69 6.46
CA GLN A 69 -5.57 17.92 6.46
C GLN A 69 -6.05 18.75 7.66
N GLU A 70 -5.14 19.10 8.58
CA GLU A 70 -5.41 19.93 9.78
C GLU A 70 -4.91 21.39 9.64
N GLU A 71 -4.38 21.78 8.48
CA GLU A 71 -4.10 23.18 8.09
C GLU A 71 -5.15 23.69 7.08
#